data_AF-A0A3P1ANY9-F1
#
_entry.id   AF-A0A3P1ANY9-F1
#
_cell.length_a   1.000
_cell.length_b   1.000
_cell.length_c   1.000
_cell.angle_alpha   90.00
_cell.angle_beta   90.00
_cell.angle_gamma   90.00
#
_symmetry.space_group_name_H-M   'P 1'
#
loop_
_entity.id
_entity.type
_entity.pdbx_description
1 polymer ?
#
loop_
_entity_poly.entity_id
_entity_poly.type
_entity_poly.pdbx_seq_one_letter_code
_entity_poly.pdbx_strand_id
1 'polypeptide(L)' 'MDMTAQIKKNLISRIKESKDLNFLNALQTIFDSSEQALYQLSKNQQSSIETGRNEIKEGTFHNNDEVISEMRKWLKK' A
#
# COMPACT_ATOMS: atom_id res chain seq x y z
N MET A 1 15.47 -4.91 -32.39
CA MET A 1 15.83 -3.76 -31.54
C MET A 1 14.85 -3.73 -30.38
N ASP A 2 15.35 -3.58 -29.16
CA ASP A 2 14.48 -3.47 -27.99
C ASP A 2 13.90 -2.04 -27.92
N MET A 3 12.64 -1.91 -28.34
CA MET A 3 11.91 -0.65 -28.36
C MET A 3 11.75 -0.06 -26.94
N THR A 4 11.69 -0.92 -25.92
CA THR A 4 11.65 -0.50 -24.51
C THR A 4 12.97 0.13 -24.10
N ALA A 5 14.11 -0.44 -24.51
CA ALA A 5 15.43 0.13 -24.22
C ALA A 5 15.62 1.51 -24.89
N GLN A 6 15.08 1.71 -26.10
CA GLN A 6 15.12 3.00 -26.78
C GLN A 6 14.27 4.07 -26.06
N ILE A 7 13.04 3.73 -25.66
CA ILE A 7 12.16 4.64 -24.93
C ILE A 7 12.79 5.06 -23.60
N LYS A 8 13.37 4.12 -22.85
CA LYS A 8 14.08 4.40 -21.58
C LYS A 8 15.23 5.38 -21.78
N LYS A 9 16.08 5.17 -22.79
CA LYS A 9 17.20 6.07 -23.09
C LYS A 9 16.74 7.49 -23.42
N ASN A 10 15.69 7.61 -24.23
CA ASN A 10 15.14 8.92 -24.60
C ASN A 10 14.57 9.68 -23.40
N LEU A 11 13.85 8.99 -22.50
CA LEU A 11 13.32 9.59 -21.28
C LEU A 11 14.44 10.09 -20.36
N ILE A 12 15.46 9.26 -20.13
CA ILE A 12 16.62 9.64 -19.31
C ILE A 12 17.32 10.90 -19.88
N SER A 13 17.52 10.96 -21.20
CA SER A 13 18.14 12.15 -21.84
C SER A 13 17.30 13.41 -21.61
N ARG A 14 15.98 13.33 -21.86
CA ARG A 14 15.07 14.47 -21.67
C ARG A 14 15.02 14.97 -20.22
N ILE A 15 15.03 14.05 -19.25
CA ILE A 15 15.06 14.42 -17.83
C ILE A 15 16.38 15.12 -17.49
N LYS A 16 17.51 14.57 -17.96
CA LYS A 16 18.84 15.12 -17.70
C LYS A 16 19.05 16.51 -18.30
N GLU A 17 18.45 16.77 -19.45
CA GLU A 17 18.58 18.04 -20.17
C GLU A 17 17.57 19.11 -19.72
N SER A 18 16.48 18.72 -19.05
CA SER A 18 15.43 19.65 -18.63
C SER A 18 15.90 20.56 -17.50
N LYS A 19 15.58 21.85 -17.62
CA LYS A 19 15.71 22.87 -16.55
C LYS A 19 14.35 23.36 -16.04
N ASP A 20 13.27 22.87 -16.62
CA ASP A 20 11.91 23.23 -16.24
C ASP A 20 11.47 22.41 -15.03
N LEU A 21 11.44 23.07 -13.87
CA LEU A 21 11.05 22.45 -12.60
C LEU A 21 9.59 22.00 -12.60
N ASN A 22 8.68 22.72 -13.26
CA ASN A 22 7.27 22.35 -13.32
C ASN A 22 7.10 21.07 -14.14
N PHE A 23 7.81 20.95 -15.25
CA PHE A 23 7.85 19.74 -16.06
C PHE A 23 8.42 18.54 -15.29
N LEU A 24 9.53 18.73 -14.58
CA LEU A 24 10.16 17.67 -13.78
C LEU A 24 9.25 17.22 -12.63
N ASN A 25 8.58 18.15 -11.94
CA ASN A 25 7.62 17.83 -10.87
C ASN A 25 6.42 17.05 -11.41
N ALA A 26 5.90 17.40 -12.60
CA ALA A 26 4.83 16.66 -13.24
C ALA A 26 5.26 15.23 -13.59
N LEU A 27 6.46 15.04 -14.13
CA LEU A 27 7.00 13.71 -14.42
C LEU A 27 7.20 12.89 -13.15
N GLN A 28 7.75 13.48 -12.10
CA GLN A 28 7.93 12.81 -10.81
C GLN A 28 6.60 12.32 -10.24
N THR A 29 5.56 13.16 -10.26
CA THR A 29 4.22 12.80 -9.80
C THR A 29 3.63 11.63 -10.59
N ILE A 30 3.84 11.60 -11.92
CA ILE A 30 3.37 10.50 -12.77
C ILE A 30 4.09 9.19 -12.44
N PHE A 31 5.41 9.23 -12.24
CA PHE A 31 6.15 8.02 -11.83
C PHE A 31 5.72 7.55 -10.44
N ASP A 32 5.66 8.45 -9.47
CA ASP A 32 5.26 8.14 -8.10
C ASP A 32 3.86 7.52 -8.07
N SER A 33 2.90 8.05 -8.83
CA SER A 33 1.54 7.50 -8.92
C SER A 33 1.46 6.17 -9.67
N SER A 34 2.33 5.94 -10.65
CA SER A 34 2.42 4.66 -11.36
C SER A 34 3.03 3.54 -10.53
N GLU A 35 3.86 3.88 -9.53
CA GLU A 35 4.48 2.94 -8.60
C GLU A 35 3.60 2.65 -7.37
N GLN A 36 2.51 3.41 -7.16
CA GLN A 36 1.52 3.06 -6.15
C GLN A 36 0.75 1.82 -6.60
N ALA A 37 0.79 0.76 -5.78
CA ALA A 37 -0.04 -0.42 -5.98
C ALA A 37 -1.50 0.01 -6.22
N LEU A 38 -2.17 -0.62 -7.19
CA LEU A 38 -3.57 -0.38 -7.61
C LEU A 38 -4.56 -0.20 -6.46
N TYR A 39 -4.24 -0.74 -5.27
CA TYR A 39 -4.94 -0.50 -4.03
C TYR A 39 -3.93 -0.16 -2.92
N GLN A 40 -3.81 1.13 -2.61
CA GLN A 40 -3.11 1.55 -1.40
C GLN A 40 -4.04 1.40 -0.20
N LEU A 41 -3.58 0.65 0.80
CA LEU A 41 -4.18 0.69 2.12
C LEU A 41 -4.00 2.09 2.71
N SER A 42 -5.09 2.67 3.21
CA SER A 42 -5.00 3.86 4.06
C SER A 42 -4.10 3.60 5.27
N LYS A 43 -3.54 4.67 5.85
CA LYS A 43 -2.75 4.57 7.09
C LYS A 43 -3.49 3.82 8.19
N ASN A 44 -4.81 4.03 8.31
CA ASN A 44 -5.64 3.34 9.28
C ASN A 44 -5.70 1.83 9.01
N GLN A 45 -5.91 1.43 7.75
CA GLN A 45 -5.94 0.01 7.38
C GLN A 45 -4.59 -0.67 7.58
N GLN A 46 -3.48 0.00 7.25
CA GLN A 46 -2.13 -0.50 7.51
C GLN A 46 -1.91 -0.71 9.01
N SER A 47 -2.26 0.29 9.82
CA SER A 47 -2.17 0.22 11.27
C SER A 47 -3.00 -0.92 11.84
N SER A 48 -4.27 -1.06 11.44
CA SER A 48 -5.15 -2.13 11.90
C SER A 48 -4.64 -3.53 11.56
N ILE A 49 -4.05 -3.72 10.37
CA ILE A 49 -3.45 -5.01 9.98
C ILE A 49 -2.24 -5.31 10.85
N GLU A 50 -1.39 -4.33 11.12
CA GLU A 50 -0.19 -4.52 11.93
C GLU A 50 -0.55 -4.81 13.40
N THR A 51 -1.54 -4.11 13.95
CA THR A 51 -2.09 -4.41 15.29
C THR A 51 -2.60 -5.85 15.35
N GLY A 52 -3.43 -6.27 14.39
CA GLY A 52 -3.96 -7.64 14.39
C GLY A 52 -2.88 -8.71 14.28
N ARG A 53 -1.81 -8.47 13.51
CA ARG A 53 -0.65 -9.38 13.42
C ARG A 53 0.09 -9.49 14.75
N ASN A 54 0.26 -8.39 15.46
CA ASN A 54 0.90 -8.38 16.77
C ASN A 54 0.04 -9.07 17.83
N GLU A 55 -1.28 -8.79 17.85
CA GLU A 55 -2.24 -9.46 18.73
C GLU A 55 -2.22 -10.99 18.55
N ILE A 56 -2.19 -11.48 17.30
CA ILE A 56 -2.07 -12.92 17.02
C ILE A 56 -0.75 -13.47 17.55
N LYS A 57 0.37 -12.77 17.32
CA LYS A 57 1.70 -13.19 17.77
C LYS A 57 1.81 -13.24 19.30
N GLU A 58 1.17 -12.31 19.98
CA GLU A 58 1.16 -12.22 21.45
C GLU A 58 0.13 -13.16 22.09
N GLY A 59 -0.71 -13.83 21.28
CA GLY A 59 -1.79 -14.69 21.77
C GLY A 59 -3.00 -13.88 22.28
N THR A 60 -3.03 -12.58 22.04
CA THR A 60 -4.11 -11.65 22.40
C THR A 60 -5.21 -11.69 21.35
N PHE A 61 -5.75 -12.88 21.07
CA PHE A 61 -6.86 -13.07 20.15
C PHE A 61 -7.85 -14.08 20.73
N HIS A 62 -9.10 -14.01 20.28
CA HIS A 62 -10.11 -15.00 20.60
C HIS A 62 -10.40 -15.85 19.37
N ASN A 63 -10.60 -17.14 19.57
CA ASN A 63 -11.08 -17.98 18.48
C ASN A 63 -12.58 -17.73 18.26
N ASN A 64 -13.06 -18.07 17.06
CA ASN A 64 -14.46 -17.86 16.70
C ASN A 64 -15.42 -18.60 17.65
N ASP A 65 -15.07 -19.80 18.08
CA ASP A 65 -15.94 -20.63 18.90
C ASP A 65 -16.11 -20.07 20.33
N GLU A 66 -15.05 -19.48 20.89
CA GLU A 66 -15.06 -18.75 22.16
C GLU A 66 -16.00 -17.55 22.07
N VAL A 67 -15.84 -16.71 21.05
CA VAL A 67 -16.66 -15.52 20.84
C VAL A 67 -18.15 -15.90 20.69
N ILE A 68 -18.45 -16.91 19.88
CA ILE A 68 -19.82 -17.39 19.67
C ILE A 68 -20.41 -17.98 20.96
N SER A 69 -19.60 -18.70 21.75
CA SER A 69 -20.01 -19.26 23.03
C SER A 69 -20.35 -18.16 24.04
N GLU A 70 -19.52 -17.13 24.16
CA GLU A 70 -19.77 -15.99 25.04
C GLU A 70 -21.00 -15.19 24.62
N MET A 71 -21.15 -14.93 23.32
CA MET A 71 -22.32 -14.25 22.78
C MET A 71 -23.63 -15.01 23.10
N ARG A 72 -23.63 -16.34 22.93
CA ARG A 72 -24.79 -17.18 23.28
C ARG A 72 -25.10 -17.17 24.77
N LYS A 73 -24.08 -17.08 25.65
CA LYS A 73 -24.28 -16.93 27.10
C LYS A 73 -24.88 -15.57 27.45
N TRP A 74 -24.41 -14.50 26.81
CA TRP A 74 -24.92 -13.16 27.03
C TRP A 74 -26.40 -13.01 26.64
N LEU A 75 -26.80 -13.56 25.49
CA LEU A 75 -28.18 -13.51 25.01
C LEU A 75 -29.20 -14.29 25.87
N LYS A 76 -28.72 -15.16 26.77
CA LYS A 76 -29.57 -15.92 27.70
C LYS A 76 -29.72 -15.23 29.06
N LYS A 77 -29.08 -14.07 29.23
CA LYS A 77 -29.07 -13.28 30.45
C LYS A 77 -30.08 -12.15 30.35
#